data_AF-K1REK3-F1
#
_entry.id   AF-K1REK3-F1
#
_cell.length_a   1.000
_cell.length_b   1.000
_cell.length_c   1.000
_cell.angle_alpha   90.00
_cell.angle_beta   90.00
_cell.angle_gamma   90.00
#
_symmetry.space_group_name_H-M   'P 1'
#
loop_
_entity.id
_entity.type
_entity.pdbx_description
1 polymer ?
#
loop_
_entity_poly.entity_id
_entity_poly.type
_entity_poly.pdbx_seq_one_letter_code
_entity_poly.pdbx_strand_id
1 'polypeptide(L)'
;SVDFFNRINLLYGTVCEYCTEQTCPTMSGGPKYEYHWCDGQTYKKPTALPAPNYIALLMEWVEAQINDENIFPVKVGVPFPKTFLPTVKKVLSRLFRVFVHVYIHHFDKMVALGAEAHVNTCYKHFYYFVTEYNLVDKKELEPLRDMTAKICH
;
A
#
# COMPACT_ATOMS: atom_id res chain seq x y z
N SER A 1 5.23 -3.33 10.36
CA SER A 1 4.96 -2.18 9.46
C SER A 1 6.13 -1.90 8.54
N VAL A 2 7.35 -1.75 9.07
CA VAL A 2 8.58 -1.53 8.27
C VAL A 2 8.83 -2.67 7.27
N ASP A 3 8.69 -3.93 7.69
CA ASP A 3 8.90 -5.07 6.80
C ASP A 3 7.92 -5.13 5.63
N PHE A 4 6.65 -4.76 5.87
CA PHE A 4 5.66 -4.68 4.80
C PHE A 4 5.96 -3.54 3.84
N PHE A 5 6.35 -2.36 4.34
CA PHE A 5 6.79 -1.25 3.51
C PHE A 5 7.93 -1.66 2.58
N ASN A 6 9.00 -2.25 3.12
CA ASN A 6 10.15 -2.69 2.34
C ASN A 6 9.79 -3.72 1.26
N ARG A 7 8.95 -4.71 1.61
CA ARG A 7 8.50 -5.74 0.66
C ARG A 7 7.60 -5.18 -0.44
N ILE A 8 6.68 -4.28 -0.10
CA ILE A 8 5.79 -3.65 -1.09
C ILE A 8 6.58 -2.71 -1.99
N ASN A 9 7.56 -1.98 -1.45
CA ASN A 9 8.44 -1.13 -2.23
C ASN A 9 9.26 -1.95 -3.25
N LEU A 10 9.84 -3.07 -2.81
CA LEU A 10 10.54 -4.00 -3.70
C LEU A 10 9.61 -4.56 -4.79
N LEU A 11 8.39 -4.95 -4.40
CA LEU A 11 7.39 -5.48 -5.32
C LEU A 11 6.97 -4.46 -6.37
N TYR A 12 6.69 -3.22 -5.96
CA TYR A 12 6.37 -2.16 -6.91
C TYR A 12 7.57 -1.82 -7.81
N GLY A 13 8.79 -1.86 -7.27
CA GLY A 13 10.01 -1.70 -8.05
C GLY A 13 10.16 -2.70 -9.20
N THR A 14 9.52 -3.87 -9.13
CA THR A 14 9.55 -4.85 -10.24
C THR A 14 8.66 -4.47 -11.42
N VAL A 15 7.67 -3.59 -11.22
CA VAL A 15 6.70 -3.20 -12.25
C VAL A 15 6.66 -1.69 -12.53
N CYS A 16 7.45 -0.89 -11.81
CA CYS A 16 7.40 0.57 -11.88
C CYS A 16 7.71 1.11 -13.29
N GLU A 17 8.59 0.44 -14.05
CA GLU A 17 8.91 0.81 -15.43
C GLU A 17 7.72 0.65 -16.39
N TYR A 18 6.74 -0.21 -16.06
CA TYR A 18 5.52 -0.42 -16.83
C TYR A 18 4.34 0.42 -16.32
N CYS A 19 4.50 1.12 -15.20
CA CYS A 19 3.48 1.97 -14.59
C CYS A 19 3.81 3.44 -14.92
N THR A 20 3.35 3.92 -16.08
CA THR A 20 3.58 5.30 -16.54
C THR A 20 2.31 6.13 -16.46
N GLU A 21 2.43 7.45 -16.62
CA GLU A 21 1.25 8.34 -16.68
C GLU A 21 0.34 8.02 -17.88
N GLN A 22 0.88 7.43 -18.95
CA GLN A 22 0.11 7.03 -20.13
C GLN A 22 -0.64 5.73 -19.90
N THR A 23 0.00 4.73 -19.27
CA THR A 23 -0.64 3.44 -18.99
C THR A 23 -1.60 3.53 -17.80
N CYS A 24 -1.26 4.38 -16.82
CA CYS A 24 -1.95 4.51 -15.54
C CYS A 24 -2.17 6.00 -15.19
N PRO A 25 -3.02 6.72 -15.96
CA PRO A 25 -3.27 8.15 -15.79
C PRO A 25 -3.97 8.50 -14.48
N THR A 26 -4.55 7.50 -13.80
CA THR A 26 -5.16 7.63 -12.48
C THR A 26 -4.75 6.46 -11.58
N MET A 27 -4.50 6.75 -10.30
CA MET A 27 -4.33 5.71 -9.30
C MET A 27 -5.68 5.03 -9.02
N SER A 28 -5.83 3.79 -9.48
CA SER A 28 -7.09 3.05 -9.38
C SER A 28 -6.90 1.57 -9.04
N GLY A 29 -7.99 0.96 -8.59
CA GLY A 29 -8.16 -0.47 -8.39
C GLY A 29 -9.21 -1.02 -9.35
N GLY A 30 -9.02 -0.77 -10.65
CA GLY A 30 -10.03 -1.02 -11.68
C GLY A 30 -11.12 0.05 -11.74
N PRO A 31 -12.21 -0.17 -12.50
CA PRO A 31 -13.19 0.87 -12.83
C PRO A 31 -14.05 1.34 -11.64
N LYS A 32 -14.04 0.59 -10.52
CA LYS A 32 -14.87 0.88 -9.35
C LYS A 32 -14.18 1.75 -8.30
N TYR A 33 -12.85 1.75 -8.28
CA TYR A 33 -12.06 2.33 -7.20
C TYR A 33 -11.04 3.31 -7.76
N GLU A 34 -11.19 4.59 -7.43
CA GLU A 34 -10.21 5.63 -7.74
C GLU A 34 -9.68 6.23 -6.44
N TYR A 35 -8.37 6.39 -6.34
CA TYR A 35 -7.69 6.86 -5.14
C TYR A 35 -7.12 8.25 -5.35
N HIS A 36 -7.62 9.21 -4.57
CA HIS A 36 -7.12 10.58 -4.58
C HIS A 36 -6.10 10.81 -3.48
N TRP A 37 -5.08 11.62 -3.78
CA TRP A 37 -4.04 11.97 -2.82
C TRP A 37 -4.42 13.23 -2.05
N CYS A 38 -4.10 13.24 -0.77
CA CYS A 38 -4.24 14.38 0.12
C CYS A 38 -3.28 14.18 1.30
N ASP A 39 -2.34 15.11 1.45
CA ASP A 39 -1.38 15.15 2.56
C ASP A 39 -1.63 16.35 3.50
N GLY A 40 -2.52 17.27 3.13
CA GLY A 40 -2.82 18.47 3.91
C GLY A 40 -1.71 19.53 3.87
N GLN A 41 -0.63 19.29 3.13
CA GLN A 41 0.50 20.20 2.96
C GLN A 41 0.52 20.74 1.52
N THR A 42 1.15 20.00 0.61
CA THR A 42 1.24 20.32 -0.82
C THR A 42 -0.12 20.08 -1.49
N TYR A 43 -0.76 18.95 -1.17
CA TYR A 43 -2.07 18.59 -1.70
C TYR A 43 -3.14 18.78 -0.61
N LYS A 44 -3.65 20.02 -0.52
CA LYS A 44 -4.65 20.44 0.49
C LYS A 44 -6.06 19.89 0.25
N LYS A 45 -6.35 19.43 -0.96
CA LYS A 45 -7.64 18.83 -1.34
C LYS A 45 -7.38 17.46 -1.97
N PRO A 46 -8.32 16.50 -1.86
CA PRO A 46 -8.25 15.24 -2.60
C PRO A 46 -8.00 15.53 -4.09
N THR A 47 -6.87 15.08 -4.59
CA THR A 47 -6.40 15.35 -5.95
C THR A 47 -6.18 14.04 -6.67
N ALA A 48 -6.77 13.91 -7.86
CA ALA A 48 -6.49 12.79 -8.75
C ALA A 48 -5.07 12.92 -9.30
N LEU A 49 -4.30 11.84 -9.24
CA LEU A 49 -2.92 11.78 -9.72
C LEU A 49 -2.74 10.51 -10.54
N PRO A 50 -1.81 10.52 -11.52
CA PRO A 50 -1.31 9.30 -12.13
C PRO A 50 -0.82 8.31 -11.08
N ALA A 51 -1.02 7.01 -11.33
CA ALA A 51 -0.61 5.96 -10.42
C ALA A 51 0.88 6.03 -10.01
N PRO A 52 1.86 6.23 -10.92
CA PRO A 52 3.26 6.31 -10.51
C PRO A 52 3.52 7.46 -9.54
N ASN A 53 2.94 8.64 -9.78
CA ASN A 53 3.13 9.83 -8.97
C ASN A 53 2.47 9.65 -7.60
N TYR A 54 1.28 9.05 -7.57
CA TYR A 54 0.59 8.70 -6.33
C TYR A 54 1.43 7.74 -5.48
N ILE A 55 1.94 6.67 -6.09
CA ILE A 55 2.71 5.64 -5.38
C ILE A 55 4.02 6.22 -4.87
N ALA A 56 4.69 7.07 -5.65
CA ALA A 56 5.91 7.77 -5.20
C ALA A 56 5.65 8.62 -3.95
N LEU A 57 4.63 9.49 -3.98
CA LEU A 57 4.24 10.31 -2.83
C LEU A 57 3.83 9.46 -1.61
N LEU A 58 3.16 8.33 -1.86
CA LEU A 58 2.77 7.39 -0.83
C LEU A 58 3.99 6.77 -0.15
N MET A 59 4.96 6.29 -0.94
CA MET A 59 6.16 5.65 -0.40
C MET A 59 7.00 6.64 0.42
N GLU A 60 7.23 7.85 -0.12
CA GLU A 60 7.92 8.92 0.59
C GLU A 60 7.20 9.28 1.90
N TRP A 61 5.87 9.41 1.86
CA TRP A 61 5.08 9.69 3.06
C TRP A 61 5.19 8.58 4.10
N VAL A 62 5.10 7.30 3.69
CA VAL A 62 5.23 6.16 4.61
C VAL A 62 6.62 6.11 5.23
N GLU A 63 7.67 6.32 4.43
CA GLU A 63 9.06 6.37 4.91
C GLU A 63 9.24 7.47 5.96
N ALA A 64 8.72 8.68 5.70
CA ALA A 64 8.75 9.78 6.67
C ALA A 64 8.03 9.44 7.98
N GLN A 65 6.92 8.69 7.94
CA GLN A 65 6.24 8.25 9.17
C GLN A 65 7.05 7.20 9.95
N ILE A 66 7.69 6.26 9.25
CA ILE A 66 8.45 5.17 9.86
C ILE A 66 9.74 5.69 10.51
N ASN A 67 10.35 6.70 9.90
CA ASN A 67 11.59 7.31 10.38
C ASN A 67 11.36 8.43 11.43
N ASP A 68 10.11 8.78 11.75
CA ASP A 68 9.81 9.76 12.79
C ASP A 68 9.91 9.10 14.18
N GLU A 69 10.97 9.41 14.93
CA GLU A 69 11.19 8.90 16.28
C GLU A 69 10.08 9.27 17.28
N ASN A 70 9.28 10.31 16.99
CA ASN A 70 8.12 10.64 17.82
C ASN A 70 6.96 9.65 17.63
N ILE A 71 6.92 8.96 16.49
CA ILE A 71 5.93 7.93 16.16
C ILE A 71 6.50 6.54 16.45
N PHE A 72 7.75 6.29 16.06
CA PHE A 72 8.49 5.04 16.27
C PHE A 72 9.74 5.29 17.14
N PRO A 73 9.60 5.31 18.47
CA PRO A 73 10.73 5.54 19.36
C PRO A 73 11.82 4.48 19.20
N VAL A 74 13.06 4.90 19.00
CA VAL A 74 14.23 4.02 18.86
C VAL A 74 14.92 3.71 20.20
N LYS A 75 14.59 4.47 21.25
CA LYS A 75 15.19 4.33 22.58
C LYS A 75 14.36 3.38 23.45
N VAL A 76 15.02 2.40 24.04
CA VAL A 76 14.41 1.47 25.00
C VAL A 76 13.83 2.25 26.19
N GLY A 77 12.59 1.92 26.56
CA GLY A 77 11.90 2.55 27.69
C GLY A 77 11.07 3.79 27.33
N VAL A 78 11.11 4.27 26.09
CA VAL A 78 10.20 5.33 25.61
C VAL A 78 8.89 4.70 25.14
N PRO A 79 7.72 5.06 25.72
CA PRO A 79 6.45 4.52 25.28
C PRO A 79 6.05 5.09 23.90
N PHE A 80 5.32 4.30 23.13
CA PHE A 80 4.72 4.77 21.88
C PHE A 80 3.68 5.88 22.13
N PRO A 81 3.55 6.88 21.25
CA PRO A 81 2.54 7.92 21.39
C PRO A 81 1.13 7.35 21.20
N LYS A 82 0.12 8.06 21.72
CA LYS A 82 -1.30 7.70 21.50
C LYS A 82 -1.70 7.66 20.01
N THR A 83 -0.97 8.39 19.17
CA THR A 83 -1.18 8.45 17.72
C THR A 83 -0.56 7.27 16.96
N PHE A 84 0.27 6.44 17.61
CA PHE A 84 0.99 5.34 16.97
C PHE A 84 0.07 4.40 16.20
N LEU A 85 -0.91 3.81 16.90
CA LEU A 85 -1.81 2.84 16.29
C LEU A 85 -2.66 3.48 15.17
N PRO A 86 -3.27 4.67 15.35
CA PRO A 86 -3.90 5.40 14.24
C PRO A 86 -2.99 5.60 13.02
N THR A 87 -1.73 5.97 13.23
CA THR A 87 -0.76 6.14 12.13
C THR A 87 -0.47 4.82 11.44
N VAL A 88 -0.23 3.74 12.19
CA VAL A 88 0.01 2.40 11.62
C VAL A 88 -1.16 1.93 10.79
N LYS A 89 -2.41 2.10 11.27
CA LYS A 89 -3.61 1.77 10.49
C LYS A 89 -3.65 2.56 9.17
N LYS A 90 -3.42 3.88 9.23
CA LYS A 90 -3.40 4.74 8.04
C LYS A 90 -2.31 4.32 7.04
N VAL A 91 -1.12 3.96 7.53
CA VAL A 91 -0.02 3.45 6.70
C VAL A 91 -0.43 2.15 6.00
N LEU A 92 -0.95 1.17 6.74
CA LEU A 92 -1.34 -0.13 6.19
C LEU A 92 -2.50 0.00 5.19
N SER A 93 -3.53 0.79 5.50
CA SER A 93 -4.63 1.08 4.56
C SER A 93 -4.16 1.72 3.27
N ARG A 94 -3.15 2.60 3.32
CA ARG A 94 -2.55 3.22 2.12
C ARG A 94 -1.71 2.20 1.34
N LEU A 95 -0.87 1.43 2.01
CA LEU A 95 -0.06 0.37 1.40
C LEU A 95 -0.91 -0.70 0.70
N PHE A 96 -2.09 -1.03 1.24
CA PHE A 96 -3.03 -1.94 0.58
C PHE A 96 -3.40 -1.47 -0.84
N ARG A 97 -3.53 -0.16 -1.08
CA ARG A 97 -3.87 0.40 -2.40
C ARG A 97 -2.82 0.05 -3.47
N VAL A 98 -1.56 -0.11 -3.07
CA VAL A 98 -0.48 -0.55 -3.97
C VAL A 98 -0.71 -2.00 -4.40
N PHE A 99 -1.10 -2.89 -3.47
CA PHE A 99 -1.50 -4.25 -3.84
C PHE A 99 -2.67 -4.25 -4.80
N VAL A 100 -3.74 -3.50 -4.50
CA VAL A 100 -4.91 -3.40 -5.38
C VAL A 100 -4.47 -3.01 -6.79
N HIS A 101 -3.68 -1.94 -6.90
CA HIS A 101 -3.22 -1.44 -8.19
C HIS A 101 -2.38 -2.47 -8.96
N VAL A 102 -1.41 -3.11 -8.29
CA VAL A 102 -0.54 -4.12 -8.92
C VAL A 102 -1.35 -5.34 -9.37
N TYR A 103 -2.26 -5.85 -8.53
CA TYR A 103 -3.10 -7.01 -8.89
C TYR A 103 -4.04 -6.74 -10.05
N ILE A 104 -4.57 -5.52 -10.17
CA ILE A 104 -5.56 -5.21 -11.20
C ILE A 104 -4.90 -4.81 -12.52
N HIS A 105 -3.82 -4.03 -12.48
CA HIS A 105 -3.24 -3.41 -13.69
C HIS A 105 -1.93 -4.06 -14.15
N HIS A 106 -1.20 -4.72 -13.25
CA HIS A 106 0.17 -5.18 -13.53
C HIS A 106 0.38 -6.67 -13.24
N PHE A 107 -0.66 -7.43 -12.90
CA PHE A 107 -0.50 -8.85 -12.54
C PHE A 107 0.02 -9.70 -13.70
N ASP A 108 -0.40 -9.42 -14.94
CA ASP A 108 0.13 -10.11 -16.13
C ASP A 108 1.65 -9.91 -16.27
N LYS A 109 2.17 -8.73 -15.88
CA LYS A 109 3.61 -8.46 -15.85
C LYS A 109 4.29 -9.21 -14.71
N MET A 110 3.67 -9.30 -13.55
CA MET A 110 4.18 -10.12 -12.44
C MET A 110 4.32 -11.59 -12.85
N VAL A 111 3.32 -12.14 -13.56
CA VAL A 111 3.36 -13.50 -14.09
C VAL A 111 4.44 -13.66 -15.15
N ALA A 112 4.55 -12.71 -16.09
CA ALA A 112 5.58 -12.76 -17.14
C ALA A 112 7.02 -12.73 -16.58
N LEU A 113 7.21 -12.11 -15.42
CA LEU A 113 8.50 -12.04 -14.71
C LEU A 113 8.72 -13.20 -13.72
N GLY A 114 7.77 -14.13 -13.56
CA GLY A 114 7.83 -15.21 -12.57
C GLY A 114 7.75 -14.73 -11.12
N ALA A 115 7.19 -13.53 -10.90
CA ALA A 115 7.10 -12.87 -9.60
C ALA A 115 5.72 -13.06 -8.92
N GLU A 116 4.78 -13.77 -9.54
CA GLU A 116 3.41 -13.96 -9.06
C GLU A 116 3.35 -14.64 -7.69
N ALA A 117 4.19 -15.64 -7.44
CA ALA A 117 4.27 -16.32 -6.14
C ALA A 117 4.74 -15.37 -5.03
N HIS A 118 5.63 -14.43 -5.35
CA HIS A 118 6.18 -13.46 -4.41
C HIS A 118 5.12 -12.42 -4.01
N VAL A 119 4.37 -11.88 -4.98
CA VAL A 119 3.25 -10.96 -4.68
C VAL A 119 2.15 -11.65 -3.90
N ASN A 120 1.78 -12.88 -4.26
CA ASN A 120 0.76 -13.66 -3.55
C ASN A 120 1.15 -13.96 -2.11
N THR A 121 2.40 -14.36 -1.87
CA THR A 121 2.90 -14.63 -0.52
C THR A 121 2.94 -13.35 0.31
N CYS A 122 3.44 -12.25 -0.27
CA CYS A 122 3.50 -10.96 0.41
C CYS A 122 2.10 -10.43 0.76
N TYR A 123 1.16 -10.55 -0.18
CA TYR A 123 -0.24 -10.15 0.02
C TYR A 123 -0.93 -11.00 1.07
N LYS A 124 -0.77 -12.33 1.03
CA LYS A 124 -1.34 -13.26 2.01
C LYS A 124 -0.88 -12.94 3.42
N HIS A 125 0.42 -12.71 3.61
CA HIS A 125 0.96 -12.31 4.91
C HIS A 125 0.42 -10.95 5.35
N PHE A 126 0.37 -9.97 4.45
CA PHE A 126 -0.21 -8.66 4.74
C PHE A 126 -1.68 -8.79 5.17
N TYR A 127 -2.48 -9.53 4.40
CA TYR A 127 -3.90 -9.74 4.65
C TYR A 127 -4.15 -10.32 6.03
N TYR A 128 -3.53 -11.46 6.36
CA TYR A 128 -3.71 -12.06 7.68
C TYR A 128 -3.26 -11.14 8.81
N PHE A 129 -2.13 -10.44 8.64
CA PHE A 129 -1.65 -9.50 9.65
C PHE A 129 -2.64 -8.36 9.89
N VAL A 130 -3.16 -7.71 8.83
CA VAL A 130 -4.08 -6.60 9.01
C VAL A 130 -5.45 -7.03 9.53
N THR A 131 -5.90 -8.25 9.20
CA THR A 131 -7.18 -8.78 9.70
C THR A 131 -7.10 -9.26 11.13
N GLU A 132 -6.03 -9.97 11.50
CA GLU A 132 -5.83 -10.52 12.86
C GLU A 132 -5.82 -9.40 13.91
N TYR A 133 -5.11 -8.31 13.61
CA TYR A 133 -4.98 -7.16 14.50
C TYR A 133 -5.99 -6.03 14.23
N ASN A 134 -6.96 -6.25 13.34
CA ASN A 134 -7.99 -5.27 12.98
C ASN A 134 -7.39 -3.89 12.60
N LEU A 135 -6.34 -3.91 11.77
CA LEU A 135 -5.57 -2.73 11.39
C LEU A 135 -6.11 -2.03 10.14
N VAL A 136 -6.90 -2.73 9.33
CA VAL A 136 -7.55 -2.21 8.12
C VAL A 136 -9.03 -2.62 8.17
N ASP A 137 -9.94 -1.69 7.88
CA ASP A 137 -11.38 -1.97 7.85
C ASP A 137 -11.70 -2.97 6.71
N LYS A 138 -12.58 -3.93 6.98
CA LYS A 138 -13.03 -4.91 5.97
C LYS A 138 -13.60 -4.24 4.71
N LYS A 139 -14.22 -3.06 4.83
CA LYS A 139 -14.72 -2.29 3.68
C LYS A 139 -13.59 -1.81 2.77
N GLU A 140 -12.43 -1.47 3.34
CA GLU A 140 -11.26 -1.06 2.55
C GLU A 140 -10.64 -2.24 1.81
N LEU A 141 -10.82 -3.47 2.30
CA LEU A 141 -10.29 -4.70 1.69
C LEU A 141 -11.17 -5.24 0.54
N GLU A 142 -12.35 -4.67 0.31
CA GLU A 142 -13.29 -5.10 -0.74
C GLU A 142 -12.65 -5.22 -2.14
N PRO A 143 -11.80 -4.29 -2.62
CA PRO A 143 -11.30 -4.31 -3.99
C PRO A 143 -10.58 -5.60 -4.38
N LEU A 144 -10.03 -6.34 -3.40
CA LEU A 144 -9.36 -7.62 -3.64
C LEU A 144 -10.12 -8.82 -3.08
N ARG A 145 -11.36 -8.68 -2.60
CA ARG A 145 -12.12 -9.75 -1.93
C ARG A 145 -12.07 -11.09 -2.68
N ASP A 146 -12.33 -11.07 -3.99
CA ASP A 146 -12.38 -12.30 -4.80
C ASP A 146 -10.97 -12.88 -5.01
N MET A 147 -9.93 -12.04 -5.03
CA MET A 147 -8.53 -12.48 -5.08
C MET A 147 -8.09 -13.05 -3.72
N THR A 148 -8.44 -12.39 -2.62
CA THR A 148 -8.23 -12.89 -1.26
C THR A 148 -8.83 -14.28 -1.09
N ALA A 149 -10.05 -14.49 -1.57
CA ALA A 149 -10.74 -15.76 -1.49
C ALA A 149 -10.00 -16.90 -2.21
N LYS A 150 -9.22 -16.60 -3.25
CA LYS A 150 -8.43 -17.60 -4.00
C LYS A 150 -7.04 -17.86 -3.43
N ILE A 151 -6.44 -16.88 -2.76
CA ILE A 151 -5.05 -16.94 -2.27
C ILE A 151 -5.00 -17.40 -0.80
N CYS A 152 -5.99 -16.99 0.00
CA CYS A 152 -6.02 -17.21 1.44
C CYS A 152 -6.89 -18.39 1.87
N HIS A 153 -7.66 -18.99 0.96
CA HIS A 153 -8.52 -20.15 1.19
C HIS A 153 -8.36 -21.14 0.05
#